data_AF-A0A523ADR8-F1
#
_entry.id   AF-A0A523ADR8-F1
#
_cell.length_a   1.000
_cell.length_b   1.000
_cell.length_c   1.000
_cell.angle_alpha   90.00
_cell.angle_beta   90.00
_cell.angle_gamma   90.00
#
_symmetry.space_group_name_H-M   'P 1'
#
loop_
_entity.id
_entity.type
_entity.pdbx_description
1 polymer ?
#
loop_
_entity_poly.entity_id
_entity_poly.type
_entity_poly.pdbx_seq_one_letter_code
_entity_poly.pdbx_strand_id
1 'polypeptide(L)'
;MCILSAFLVLFLFIYPPLAFIFLIFVLFTAYFFRDPERRVGEGVVSPADGKIDFIQKGRLEIFMSPFDCHVNRAPVSGKVLKTEFREGRVLPAFKRIKDPRMNEITIQAEDGIFKV
;
A
#
# COMPACT_ATOMS: atom_id res chain seq x y z
N MET A 1 -10.57 -12.23 4.01
CA MET A 1 -11.14 -13.19 3.04
C MET A 1 -12.08 -14.22 3.70
N CYS A 2 -11.67 -14.96 4.74
CA CYS A 2 -12.48 -16.06 5.29
C CYS A 2 -13.93 -15.70 5.65
N ILE A 3 -14.16 -14.54 6.29
CA ILE A 3 -15.50 -14.06 6.66
C ILE A 3 -16.36 -13.80 5.41
N LEU A 4 -15.80 -13.11 4.41
CA LEU A 4 -16.51 -12.82 3.15
C LEU A 4 -16.84 -14.10 2.38
N SER A 5 -15.92 -15.07 2.37
CA SER A 5 -16.15 -16.38 1.77
C SER A 5 -17.24 -17.17 2.48
N ALA A 6 -17.32 -17.10 3.81
CA ALA A 6 -18.39 -17.75 4.57
C ALA A 6 -19.78 -17.15 4.25
N PHE A 7 -19.87 -15.81 4.18
CA PHE A 7 -21.10 -15.14 3.76
C PHE A 7 -21.49 -15.46 2.31
N LEU A 8 -20.51 -15.52 1.40
CA LEU A 8 -20.73 -15.95 0.02
C LEU A 8 -21.39 -17.34 -0.04
N VAL A 9 -20.85 -18.32 0.69
CA VAL A 9 -21.40 -19.68 0.73
C VAL A 9 -22.80 -19.68 1.36
N LEU A 10 -23.00 -18.99 2.48
CA LEU A 10 -24.29 -18.92 3.15
C LEU A 10 -25.39 -18.35 2.24
N PHE A 11 -25.14 -17.21 1.60
CA PHE A 11 -26.12 -16.55 0.75
C PHE A 11 -26.32 -17.24 -0.59
N LEU A 12 -25.39 -18.09 -1.04
CA LEU A 12 -25.60 -18.93 -2.23
C LEU A 12 -26.80 -19.87 -2.04
N PHE A 13 -27.02 -20.38 -0.83
CA PHE A 13 -28.14 -21.27 -0.50
C PHE A 13 -29.41 -20.54 -0.07
N ILE A 14 -29.29 -19.38 0.57
CA ILE A 14 -30.44 -18.64 1.11
C ILE A 14 -31.03 -17.66 0.07
N TYR A 15 -30.17 -16.89 -0.61
CA TYR A 15 -30.59 -15.84 -1.53
C TYR A 15 -29.48 -15.54 -2.56
N PRO A 16 -29.45 -16.26 -3.68
CA PRO A 16 -28.35 -16.21 -4.66
C PRO A 16 -27.98 -14.80 -5.18
N PRO A 17 -28.90 -13.84 -5.38
CA PRO A 17 -28.52 -12.50 -5.82
C PRO A 17 -27.58 -11.78 -4.84
N LEU A 18 -27.73 -11.99 -3.53
CA LEU A 18 -26.84 -11.39 -2.53
C LEU A 18 -25.48 -12.10 -2.48
N ALA A 19 -25.43 -13.39 -2.82
CA ALA A 19 -24.17 -14.13 -2.97
C ALA A 19 -23.28 -13.48 -4.04
N PHE A 20 -23.85 -12.97 -5.13
CA PHE A 20 -23.09 -12.28 -6.18
C PHE A 20 -22.40 -11.00 -5.67
N ILE A 21 -23.04 -10.26 -4.77
CA ILE A 21 -22.43 -9.08 -4.13
C ILE A 21 -21.22 -9.50 -3.29
N PHE A 22 -21.35 -10.56 -2.49
CA PHE A 22 -20.22 -11.09 -1.71
C PHE A 22 -19.11 -11.64 -2.60
N LEU A 23 -19.44 -12.25 -3.74
CA LEU A 23 -18.45 -12.71 -4.71
C LEU A 23 -17.59 -11.56 -5.22
N ILE A 24 -18.20 -10.43 -5.57
CA ILE A 24 -17.46 -9.22 -5.99
C ILE A 24 -16.51 -8.77 -4.89
N PHE A 25 -16.95 -8.72 -3.62
CA PHE A 25 -16.07 -8.33 -2.51
C PHE A 25 -14.93 -9.33 -2.27
N VAL A 26 -15.19 -10.64 -2.38
CA VAL A 26 -14.14 -11.66 -2.30
C VAL A 26 -13.10 -11.45 -3.40
N LEU A 27 -13.53 -11.29 -4.64
CA LEU A 27 -12.63 -11.04 -5.78
C LEU A 27 -11.86 -9.71 -5.63
N PHE A 28 -12.54 -8.64 -5.20
CA PHE A 28 -11.91 -7.36 -4.96
C PHE A 28 -10.87 -7.43 -3.84
N THR A 29 -11.15 -8.10 -2.73
CA THR A 29 -10.16 -8.26 -1.66
C THR A 29 -8.97 -9.10 -2.11
N ALA A 30 -9.18 -10.16 -2.91
CA ALA A 30 -8.09 -10.92 -3.52
C ALA A 30 -7.20 -10.01 -4.39
N TYR A 31 -7.84 -9.17 -5.21
CA TYR A 31 -7.18 -8.22 -6.09
C TYR A 31 -6.46 -7.10 -5.33
N PHE A 32 -7.02 -6.59 -4.23
CA PHE A 32 -6.45 -5.51 -3.43
C PHE A 32 -5.15 -5.94 -2.73
N PHE A 33 -5.13 -7.15 -2.17
CA PHE A 33 -3.96 -7.73 -1.49
C PHE A 33 -3.01 -8.48 -2.42
N ARG A 34 -3.14 -8.29 -3.74
CA ARG A 34 -2.23 -8.91 -4.71
C ARG A 34 -0.80 -8.41 -4.52
N ASP A 35 0.16 -9.31 -4.76
CA ASP A 35 1.58 -8.98 -4.76
C ASP A 35 2.25 -9.52 -6.04
N PRO A 36 2.12 -8.81 -7.18
CA PRO A 36 2.72 -9.26 -8.44
C PRO A 36 4.23 -9.11 -8.40
N GLU A 37 4.94 -10.01 -9.08
CA GLU A 37 6.37 -9.88 -9.33
C GLU A 37 6.66 -8.59 -10.11
N ARG A 38 7.74 -7.89 -9.74
CA ARG A 38 8.19 -6.67 -10.40
C ARG A 38 9.60 -6.83 -10.93
N ARG A 39 9.82 -6.30 -12.13
CA ARG A 39 11.18 -6.10 -12.65
C ARG A 39 11.74 -4.82 -12.02
N VAL A 40 12.83 -4.95 -11.29
CA VAL A 40 13.52 -3.83 -10.63
C VAL A 40 14.62 -3.34 -11.58
N GLY A 41 14.61 -2.03 -11.88
CA GLY A 41 15.68 -1.39 -12.65
C GLY A 41 16.88 -1.02 -11.78
N GLU A 42 17.90 -0.41 -12.39
CA GLU A 42 19.07 0.10 -11.67
C GLU A 42 18.80 1.46 -11.02
N GLY A 43 19.56 1.79 -9.97
CA GLY A 43 19.46 3.05 -9.24
C GLY A 43 18.27 3.12 -8.28
N VAL A 44 17.80 4.35 -8.01
CA VAL A 44 16.64 4.59 -7.14
C VAL A 44 15.35 4.35 -7.93
N VAL A 45 14.54 3.40 -7.46
CA VAL A 45 13.29 2.98 -8.10
C VAL A 45 12.06 3.40 -7.29
N SER A 46 10.88 3.38 -7.92
CA SER A 46 9.63 3.67 -7.21
C SER A 46 9.35 2.59 -6.15
N PRO A 47 9.12 2.96 -4.87
CA PRO A 47 8.85 2.00 -3.81
C PRO A 47 7.44 1.41 -3.86
N ALA A 48 6.49 2.07 -4.52
CA ALA A 48 5.08 1.73 -4.53
C ALA A 48 4.43 1.98 -5.90
N ASP A 49 3.29 1.35 -6.16
CA ASP A 49 2.39 1.78 -7.25
C ASP A 49 1.57 2.98 -6.79
N GLY A 50 1.24 3.85 -7.72
CA GLY A 50 0.33 4.96 -7.47
C GLY A 50 0.67 6.18 -8.30
N LYS A 51 0.14 7.31 -7.88
CA LYS A 51 0.38 8.61 -8.50
C LYS A 51 1.27 9.45 -7.62
N ILE A 52 2.19 10.19 -8.24
CA ILE A 52 2.96 11.20 -7.53
C ILE A 52 1.99 12.30 -7.11
N ASP A 53 1.82 12.47 -5.79
CA ASP A 53 0.94 13.48 -5.20
C ASP A 53 1.70 14.77 -4.86
N PHE A 54 3.00 14.66 -4.57
CA PHE A 54 3.82 15.81 -4.18
C PHE A 54 5.31 15.59 -4.42
N ILE A 55 5.99 16.64 -4.88
CA ILE A 55 7.44 16.71 -5.02
C ILE A 55 7.93 18.05 -4.49
N GLN A 56 8.84 18.04 -3.52
CA GLN A 56 9.53 19.26 -3.08
C GLN A 56 10.84 18.95 -2.36
N LYS A 57 11.93 19.63 -2.73
CA LYS A 57 13.23 19.62 -2.00
C LYS A 57 13.72 18.20 -1.62
N GLY A 58 13.68 17.26 -2.56
CA GLY A 58 14.12 15.88 -2.33
C GLY A 58 13.11 14.98 -1.59
N ARG A 59 11.90 15.47 -1.29
CA ARG A 59 10.78 14.66 -0.81
C ARG A 59 9.83 14.36 -1.97
N LEU A 60 9.47 13.09 -2.11
CA LEU A 60 8.48 12.59 -3.06
C LEU A 60 7.41 11.80 -2.29
N GLU A 61 6.15 12.03 -2.61
CA GLU A 61 5.01 11.32 -2.02
C GLU A 61 4.20 10.64 -3.11
N ILE A 62 3.87 9.36 -2.88
CA ILE A 62 3.08 8.53 -3.78
C ILE A 62 1.75 8.23 -3.10
N PHE A 63 0.66 8.61 -3.75
CA PHE A 63 -0.68 8.24 -3.34
C PHE A 63 -1.09 6.93 -4.02
N MET A 64 -1.41 5.92 -3.20
CA MET A 64 -1.89 4.61 -3.62
C MET A 64 -3.42 4.61 -3.61
N SER A 65 -4.04 4.47 -4.78
CA SER A 65 -5.48 4.30 -4.90
C SER A 65 -5.90 2.87 -4.52
N PRO A 66 -7.18 2.61 -4.22
CA PRO A 66 -7.68 1.26 -3.94
C PRO A 66 -7.43 0.21 -5.03
N PHE A 67 -7.06 0.64 -6.24
CA PHE A 67 -6.76 -0.25 -7.35
C PHE A 67 -5.26 -0.57 -7.49
N ASP A 68 -4.39 0.17 -6.81
CA ASP A 68 -2.94 -0.03 -6.80
C ASP A 68 -2.53 -1.19 -5.89
N CYS A 69 -1.35 -1.77 -6.12
CA CYS A 69 -0.81 -2.80 -5.24
C CYS A 69 -0.33 -2.17 -3.93
N HIS A 70 -0.96 -2.50 -2.79
CA HIS A 70 -0.67 -1.92 -1.47
C HIS A 70 0.54 -2.54 -0.78
N VAL A 71 1.64 -2.69 -1.51
CA VAL A 71 2.92 -3.21 -1.01
C VAL A 71 4.01 -2.18 -1.26
N ASN A 72 4.53 -1.61 -0.17
CA ASN A 72 5.69 -0.71 -0.21
C ASN A 72 6.97 -1.53 -0.15
N ARG A 73 7.86 -1.31 -1.12
CA ARG A 73 9.18 -1.93 -1.24
C ARG A 73 10.28 -0.90 -0.96
N ALA A 74 11.50 -1.37 -0.70
CA ALA A 74 12.64 -0.47 -0.60
C ALA A 74 12.94 0.16 -1.97
N PRO A 75 13.07 1.49 -2.08
CA PRO A 75 13.38 2.15 -3.34
C PRO A 75 14.86 2.04 -3.74
N VAL A 76 15.72 1.60 -2.83
CA VAL A 76 17.16 1.48 -3.01
C VAL A 76 17.70 0.31 -2.19
N SER A 77 18.76 -0.33 -2.67
CA SER A 77 19.50 -1.35 -1.91
C SER A 77 20.33 -0.67 -0.82
N GLY A 78 20.27 -1.19 0.40
CA GLY A 78 21.01 -0.59 1.51
C GLY A 78 20.73 -1.26 2.85
N LYS A 79 21.38 -0.76 3.89
CA LYS A 79 21.21 -1.23 5.27
C LYS A 79 20.15 -0.39 5.97
N VAL A 80 19.15 -1.04 6.56
CA VAL A 80 18.20 -0.38 7.46
C VAL A 80 18.95 0.06 8.72
N LEU A 81 19.02 1.37 8.95
CA LEU A 81 19.65 1.96 10.14
C LEU A 81 18.66 2.13 11.29
N LYS A 82 17.42 2.50 10.97
CA LYS A 82 16.41 2.86 11.97
C LYS A 82 15.00 2.65 11.42
N THR A 83 14.09 2.25 12.30
CA THR A 83 12.65 2.22 12.07
C THR A 83 11.98 2.97 13.20
N GLU A 84 11.23 4.02 12.88
CA GLU A 84 10.53 4.85 13.85
C GLU A 84 9.05 4.90 13.54
N PHE A 85 8.22 4.61 14.53
CA PHE A 85 6.79 4.88 14.44
C PHE A 85 6.51 6.29 14.92
N ARG A 86 5.83 7.08 14.09
CA ARG A 86 5.35 8.41 14.42
C ARG A 86 3.85 8.36 14.66
N GLU A 87 3.45 8.65 15.88
CA GLU A 87 2.04 8.89 16.21
C GLU A 87 1.51 10.12 15.45
N GLY A 88 0.21 10.12 15.14
CA GLY A 88 -0.39 11.20 14.39
C GLY A 88 -1.84 10.91 14.02
N ARG A 89 -2.40 11.73 13.13
CA ARG A 89 -3.79 11.61 12.68
C ARG A 89 -3.96 10.53 11.61
N VAL A 90 -5.13 9.88 11.65
CA VAL A 90 -5.54 8.83 10.72
C VAL A 90 -6.74 9.33 9.91
N LEU A 91 -6.49 10.32 9.05
CA LEU A 91 -7.50 10.78 8.10
C LEU A 91 -7.35 10.04 6.76
N PRO A 92 -8.38 10.03 5.90
CA PRO A 92 -8.29 9.43 4.58
C PRO A 92 -7.10 10.00 3.79
N ALA A 93 -6.34 9.12 3.13
CA ALA A 93 -5.05 9.46 2.52
C ALA A 93 -5.12 10.51 1.39
N PHE A 94 -6.29 10.71 0.78
CA PHE A 94 -6.49 11.77 -0.22
C PHE A 94 -6.59 13.18 0.39
N LYS A 95 -6.61 13.30 1.73
CA LYS A 95 -6.53 14.59 2.43
C LYS A 95 -5.11 14.79 2.95
N ARG A 96 -4.42 15.80 2.43
CA ARG A 96 -3.10 16.21 2.91
C ARG A 96 -3.22 16.75 4.35
N ILE A 97 -2.47 16.15 5.26
CA ILE A 97 -2.45 16.51 6.69
C ILE A 97 -1.03 16.82 7.15
N LYS A 98 -0.90 17.77 8.09
CA LYS A 98 0.42 18.21 8.61
C LYS A 98 1.13 17.18 9.50
N ASP A 99 0.41 16.17 9.99
CA ASP A 99 0.92 15.21 10.98
C ASP A 99 0.22 13.84 10.84
N PRO A 100 0.52 13.10 9.76
CA PRO A 100 0.00 11.76 9.55
C PRO A 100 0.68 10.77 10.50
N ARG A 101 -0.09 9.78 10.96
CA ARG A 101 0.48 8.58 11.58
C ARG A 101 1.23 7.78 10.53
N MET A 102 2.52 7.53 10.72
CA MET A 102 3.37 6.85 9.74
C MET A 102 4.51 6.08 10.39
N ASN A 103 5.04 5.09 9.67
CA ASN A 103 6.35 4.51 9.97
C ASN A 103 7.37 5.19 9.07
N GLU A 104 8.49 5.63 9.63
CA GLU A 104 9.66 6.14 8.91
C GLU A 104 10.78 5.10 9.01
N ILE A 105 11.35 4.69 7.88
CA ILE A 105 12.50 3.79 7.81
C ILE A 105 13.67 4.57 7.22
N THR A 106 14.80 4.55 7.91
CA THR A 106 16.05 5.13 7.42
C THR A 106 16.94 4.05 6.83
N ILE A 107 17.29 4.20 5.54
CA ILE A 107 18.12 3.27 4.78
C ILE A 107 19.43 3.96 4.41
N GLN A 108 20.56 3.33 4.70
CA GLN A 108 21.87 3.73 4.20
C GLN A 108 22.19 2.95 2.93
N ALA A 109 22.25 3.65 1.81
CA ALA A 109 22.64 3.13 0.51
C ALA A 109 24.02 3.70 0.11
N GLU A 110 24.57 3.22 -1.01
CA GLU A 110 25.82 3.75 -1.58
C GLU A 110 25.70 5.24 -1.93
N ASP A 111 24.54 5.67 -2.44
CA ASP A 111 24.26 7.05 -2.85
C ASP A 111 23.93 8.01 -1.69
N GLY A 112 23.83 7.50 -0.46
CA GLY A 112 23.55 8.30 0.74
C GLY A 112 22.44 7.73 1.62
N ILE A 113 21.82 8.60 2.42
CA ILE A 113 20.79 8.23 3.40
C ILE A 113 19.41 8.57 2.85
N PHE A 114 18.52 7.56 2.81
CA PHE A 114 17.14 7.69 2.36
C PHE A 114 16.19 7.50 3.54
N LYS A 115 15.15 8.33 3.59
CA LYS A 115 14.02 8.20 4.53
C LYS A 115 12.79 7.83 3.75
N VAL A 116 12.16 6.72 4.10
CA VAL A 116 10.99 6.16 3.41
C VAL A 116 9.84 5.89 4.37
#